data_AF-A0A7S3UIM2-F1
#
_entry.id   AF-A0A7S3UIM2-F1
#
_cell.length_a   1.000
_cell.length_b   1.000
_cell.length_c   1.000
_cell.angle_alpha   90.00
_cell.angle_beta   90.00
_cell.angle_gamma   90.00
#
_symmetry.space_group_name_H-M   'P 1'
#
loop_
_entity.id
_entity.type
_entity.pdbx_description
1 polymer ?
#
loop_
_entity_poly.entity_id
_entity_poly.type
_entity_poly.pdbx_seq_one_letter_code
_entity_poly.pdbx_strand_id
1 'polypeptide(L)'
;DVVQPCSQNCSDPFDHSSWDSWLSSHVGSRVIKDGVRYATVNYGGDHSDLYAYLDALCSVDLSTLPQKEYFALMMNAYNAGAVRLIVEHCGEDCESISSVSPRWDRPIVVVGGRTASLDDIEHGAIRSDPKNPMSGTLVGDRMD
;
A
#
# COMPACT_ATOMS: atom_id res chain seq x y z
N ASP A 1 -26.11 -30.88 9.99
CA ASP A 1 -25.45 -30.17 8.87
C ASP A 1 -24.07 -29.72 9.28
N VAL A 2 -23.03 -30.41 8.83
CA VAL A 2 -21.64 -30.08 9.17
C VAL A 2 -20.97 -29.63 7.88
N VAL A 3 -20.71 -28.33 7.76
CA VAL A 3 -19.81 -27.80 6.75
C VAL A 3 -18.40 -27.87 7.34
N GLN A 4 -17.61 -28.85 6.90
CA GLN A 4 -16.16 -28.81 7.10
C GLN A 4 -15.57 -27.89 6.01
N PRO A 5 -14.88 -26.80 6.37
CA PRO A 5 -14.20 -25.98 5.38
C PRO A 5 -13.02 -26.75 4.79
N CYS A 6 -12.78 -26.56 3.50
CA CYS A 6 -11.62 -27.13 2.83
C CYS A 6 -10.34 -26.67 3.53
N SER A 7 -9.51 -27.63 3.95
CA SER A 7 -8.12 -27.41 4.32
C SER A 7 -7.38 -26.83 3.11
N GLN A 8 -7.37 -25.51 3.00
CA GLN A 8 -6.45 -24.81 2.12
C GLN A 8 -5.08 -24.98 2.75
N ASN A 9 -4.18 -25.70 2.07
CA ASN A 9 -2.76 -25.51 2.29
C ASN A 9 -2.47 -24.08 1.85
N CYS A 10 -2.67 -23.13 2.75
CA CYS A 10 -2.24 -21.77 2.55
C CYS A 10 -0.72 -21.81 2.47
N SER A 11 -0.17 -21.36 1.34
CA SER A 11 1.09 -20.63 1.40
C SER A 11 0.96 -19.65 2.56
N ASP A 12 1.95 -19.59 3.46
CA ASP A 12 1.90 -18.59 4.52
C ASP A 12 1.70 -17.22 3.85
N PRO A 13 0.69 -16.45 4.27
CA PRO A 13 0.45 -15.13 3.73
C PRO A 13 1.68 -14.26 3.96
N PHE A 14 1.89 -13.26 3.11
CA PHE A 14 2.98 -12.31 3.33
C PHE A 14 2.82 -11.69 4.73
N ASP A 15 3.90 -11.70 5.51
CA ASP A 15 3.85 -11.18 6.87
C ASP A 15 3.85 -9.64 6.86
N HIS A 16 2.73 -9.06 7.27
CA HIS A 16 2.54 -7.62 7.41
C HIS A 16 2.86 -7.09 8.82
N SER A 17 3.39 -7.93 9.72
CA SER A 17 3.62 -7.57 11.13
C SER A 17 4.52 -6.34 11.34
N SER A 18 5.51 -6.13 10.46
CA SER A 18 6.38 -4.95 10.51
C SER A 18 5.61 -3.67 10.17
N TRP A 19 4.68 -3.74 9.22
CA TRP A 19 3.79 -2.63 8.89
C TRP A 19 2.80 -2.33 10.03
N ASP A 20 2.20 -3.36 10.63
CA ASP A 20 1.32 -3.21 11.78
C ASP A 20 2.05 -2.59 12.98
N SER A 21 3.31 -2.99 13.19
CA SER A 21 4.17 -2.43 14.24
C SER A 21 4.50 -0.97 13.98
N TRP A 22 4.78 -0.61 12.72
CA TRP A 22 5.00 0.78 12.33
C TRP A 22 3.75 1.62 12.61
N LEU A 23 2.57 1.17 12.15
CA LEU A 23 1.30 1.87 12.38
C LEU A 23 1.02 2.05 13.86
N SER A 24 1.20 1.00 14.66
CA SER A 24 0.96 1.04 16.11
C SER A 24 1.87 2.05 16.83
N SER A 25 3.07 2.30 16.30
CA SER A 25 4.04 3.23 16.87
C SER A 25 3.81 4.68 16.45
N HIS A 26 3.17 4.92 15.30
CA HIS A 26 3.00 6.25 14.73
C HIS A 26 1.56 6.78 14.83
N VAL A 27 0.57 5.92 15.03
CA VAL A 27 -0.83 6.35 15.25
C VAL A 27 -0.97 6.98 16.64
N GLY A 28 -1.39 8.24 16.64
CA GLY A 28 -1.55 9.05 17.83
C GLY A 28 -3.01 9.31 18.20
N SER A 29 -3.24 10.52 18.70
CA SER A 29 -4.53 10.95 19.23
C SER A 29 -5.68 10.83 18.24
N ARG A 30 -6.88 10.60 18.78
CA ARG A 30 -8.11 10.65 17.98
C ARG A 30 -8.60 12.09 17.89
N VAL A 31 -8.91 12.54 16.68
CA VAL A 31 -9.50 13.84 16.39
C VAL A 31 -10.89 13.67 15.79
N ILE A 32 -11.74 14.69 15.94
CA ILE A 32 -13.04 14.74 15.27
C ILE A 32 -12.98 15.86 14.24
N LYS A 33 -13.25 15.54 12.98
CA LYS A 33 -13.38 16.50 11.88
C LYS A 33 -14.68 16.22 11.15
N ASP A 34 -15.52 17.25 10.96
CA ASP A 34 -16.83 17.13 10.31
C ASP A 34 -17.73 16.02 10.89
N GLY A 35 -17.65 15.80 12.21
CA GLY A 35 -18.41 14.75 12.92
C GLY A 35 -17.84 13.33 12.79
N VAL A 36 -16.74 13.15 12.06
CA VAL A 36 -16.07 11.85 11.88
C VAL A 36 -14.84 11.76 12.78
N ARG A 37 -14.67 10.61 13.45
CA ARG A 37 -13.48 10.32 14.26
C ARG A 37 -12.36 9.77 13.39
N TYR A 38 -11.20 10.39 13.47
CA TYR A 38 -9.96 9.97 12.82
C TYR A 38 -8.90 9.68 13.87
N ALA A 39 -7.97 8.77 13.56
CA ALA A 39 -6.71 8.69 14.27
C ALA A 39 -5.68 9.48 13.47
N THR A 40 -4.87 10.30 14.15
CA THR A 40 -3.75 11.01 13.49
C THR A 40 -2.56 10.08 13.37
N VAL A 41 -1.73 10.28 12.35
CA VAL A 41 -0.43 9.61 12.21
C VAL A 41 0.65 10.66 12.42
N ASN A 42 1.65 10.35 13.24
CA ASN A 42 2.86 11.16 13.36
C ASN A 42 3.81 10.78 12.21
N TYR A 43 4.07 11.74 11.32
CA TYR A 43 4.96 11.56 10.16
C TYR A 43 6.35 12.16 10.38
N GLY A 44 6.66 12.59 11.61
CA GLY A 44 8.00 13.02 12.00
C GLY A 44 8.82 11.86 12.57
N GLY A 45 10.14 11.96 12.46
CA GLY A 45 11.09 11.01 13.06
C GLY A 45 11.67 10.00 12.09
N ASP A 46 12.08 8.85 12.61
CA ASP A 46 12.67 7.76 11.83
C ASP A 46 11.58 6.85 11.24
N HIS A 47 11.70 6.56 9.96
CA HIS A 47 10.79 5.69 9.22
C HIS A 47 11.54 4.56 8.49
N SER A 48 12.74 4.21 8.95
CA SER A 48 13.52 3.07 8.48
C SER A 48 12.70 1.77 8.40
N ASP A 49 11.86 1.48 9.39
CA ASP A 49 10.96 0.32 9.40
C ASP A 49 9.89 0.35 8.30
N LEU A 50 9.37 1.53 7.93
CA LEU A 50 8.45 1.69 6.81
C LEU A 50 9.16 1.36 5.48
N TYR A 51 10.39 1.87 5.30
CA TYR A 51 11.15 1.58 4.09
C TYR A 51 11.55 0.11 4.00
N ALA A 52 11.94 -0.51 5.11
CA ALA A 52 12.23 -1.94 5.17
C ALA A 52 11.00 -2.79 4.81
N TYR A 53 9.81 -2.40 5.28
CA TYR A 53 8.56 -3.04 4.88
C TYR A 53 8.29 -2.89 3.38
N LEU A 54 8.44 -1.69 2.82
CA LEU A 54 8.26 -1.45 1.38
C LEU A 54 9.26 -2.22 0.53
N ASP A 55 10.51 -2.36 0.98
CA ASP A 55 11.53 -3.15 0.30
C ASP A 55 11.20 -4.65 0.32
N ALA A 56 10.62 -5.16 1.41
CA ALA A 56 10.19 -6.55 1.50
C ALA A 56 9.11 -6.90 0.46
N LEU A 57 8.24 -5.95 0.11
CA LEU A 57 7.22 -6.13 -0.94
C LEU A 57 7.82 -6.41 -2.32
N CYS A 58 9.05 -5.94 -2.58
CA CYS A 58 9.73 -6.15 -3.85
C CYS A 58 9.97 -7.63 -4.15
N SER A 59 10.22 -8.46 -3.13
CA SER A 59 10.62 -9.85 -3.32
C SER A 59 9.45 -10.84 -3.38
N VAL A 60 8.20 -10.36 -3.28
CA VAL A 60 7.02 -11.22 -3.21
C VAL A 60 6.68 -11.80 -4.58
N ASP A 61 6.58 -13.12 -4.69
CA ASP A 61 6.09 -13.76 -5.91
C ASP A 61 4.56 -13.68 -5.99
N LEU A 62 4.08 -12.65 -6.70
CA LEU A 62 2.66 -12.37 -6.88
C LEU A 62 1.89 -13.50 -7.59
N SER A 63 2.57 -14.33 -8.39
CA SER A 63 1.92 -15.41 -9.16
C SER A 63 1.46 -16.57 -8.27
N THR A 64 2.02 -16.67 -7.06
CA THR A 64 1.72 -17.73 -6.09
C THR A 64 0.63 -17.35 -5.11
N LEU A 65 0.25 -16.07 -5.05
CA LEU A 65 -0.68 -15.56 -4.06
C LEU A 65 -2.14 -15.94 -4.42
N PRO A 66 -2.88 -16.52 -3.46
CA PRO A 66 -4.33 -16.58 -3.56
C PRO A 66 -4.91 -15.17 -3.74
N GLN A 67 -6.03 -15.06 -4.46
CA GLN A 67 -6.63 -13.76 -4.79
C GLN A 67 -6.80 -12.84 -3.57
N LYS A 68 -7.22 -13.39 -2.42
CA LYS A 68 -7.39 -12.61 -1.18
C LYS A 68 -6.07 -12.04 -0.66
N GLU A 69 -5.01 -12.83 -0.67
CA GLU A 69 -3.67 -12.41 -0.22
C GLU A 69 -3.06 -11.40 -1.19
N TYR A 70 -3.27 -11.59 -2.49
CA TYR A 70 -2.91 -10.58 -3.49
C TYR A 70 -3.59 -9.24 -3.19
N PHE A 71 -4.91 -9.22 -2.97
CA PHE A 71 -5.62 -7.98 -2.65
C PHE A 71 -5.16 -7.35 -1.33
N ALA A 72 -4.92 -8.16 -0.28
CA ALA A 72 -4.41 -7.67 0.99
C ALA A 72 -3.02 -7.03 0.82
N LEU A 73 -2.11 -7.69 0.10
CA LEU A 73 -0.79 -7.17 -0.22
C LEU A 73 -0.89 -5.85 -0.98
N MET A 74 -1.75 -5.75 -1.99
CA MET A 74 -1.91 -4.52 -2.78
C MET A 74 -2.51 -3.36 -1.97
N MET A 75 -3.50 -3.63 -1.11
CA MET A 75 -4.06 -2.61 -0.22
C MET A 75 -3.01 -2.09 0.78
N ASN A 76 -2.24 -3.00 1.37
CA ASN A 76 -1.16 -2.61 2.29
C ASN A 76 -0.03 -1.89 1.56
N ALA A 77 0.32 -2.29 0.34
CA ALA A 77 1.30 -1.59 -0.50
C ALA A 77 0.84 -0.16 -0.86
N TYR A 78 -0.44 0.01 -1.24
CA TYR A 78 -1.03 1.32 -1.51
C TYR A 78 -0.99 2.21 -0.26
N ASN A 79 -1.44 1.70 0.88
CA ASN A 79 -1.48 2.47 2.13
C ASN A 79 -0.09 2.88 2.60
N ALA A 80 0.88 1.94 2.60
CA ALA A 80 2.26 2.25 2.96
C ALA A 80 2.93 3.21 1.95
N GLY A 81 2.63 3.07 0.66
CA GLY A 81 3.08 4.00 -0.38
C GLY A 81 2.53 5.42 -0.18
N ALA A 82 1.26 5.56 0.20
CA ALA A 82 0.65 6.84 0.51
C ALA A 82 1.27 7.49 1.75
N VAL A 83 1.57 6.70 2.78
CA VAL A 83 2.31 7.18 3.96
C VAL A 83 3.72 7.61 3.59
N ARG A 84 4.45 6.81 2.80
CA ARG A 84 5.77 7.20 2.26
C ARG A 84 5.70 8.52 1.51
N LEU A 85 4.67 8.74 0.70
CA LEU A 85 4.48 9.99 -0.02
C LEU A 85 4.41 11.18 0.94
N ILE A 86 3.63 11.06 2.02
CA ILE A 86 3.51 12.12 3.03
C ILE A 86 4.84 12.36 3.74
N VAL A 87 5.48 11.29 4.22
CA VAL A 87 6.78 11.33 4.89
C VAL A 87 7.84 12.03 4.02
N GLU A 88 7.93 11.68 2.73
CA GLU A 88 8.95 12.22 1.83
C GLU A 88 8.73 13.69 1.42
N HIS A 89 7.49 14.18 1.38
CA HIS A 89 7.20 15.52 0.83
C HIS A 89 6.96 16.61 1.87
N CYS A 90 6.31 16.27 2.98
CA CYS A 90 5.80 17.26 3.91
C CYS A 90 6.01 16.88 5.38
N GLY A 91 6.26 15.60 5.70
CA GLY A 91 6.53 15.16 7.08
C GLY A 91 5.45 15.63 8.06
N GLU A 92 5.87 16.19 9.20
CA GLU A 92 4.97 16.70 10.24
C GLU A 92 4.14 17.94 9.83
N ASP A 93 4.59 18.69 8.82
CA ASP A 93 3.92 19.90 8.34
C ASP A 93 2.83 19.61 7.28
N CYS A 94 2.50 18.33 7.06
CA CYS A 94 1.54 17.97 6.03
C CYS A 94 0.09 18.30 6.41
N GLU A 95 -0.43 19.42 5.91
CA GLU A 95 -1.84 19.78 6.10
C GLU A 95 -2.79 18.89 5.29
N SER A 96 -2.34 18.43 4.10
CA SER A 96 -3.12 17.57 3.22
C SER A 96 -2.24 16.93 2.16
N ILE A 97 -2.46 15.64 1.88
CA ILE A 97 -1.85 14.95 0.72
C ILE A 97 -2.20 15.61 -0.62
N SER A 98 -3.28 16.41 -0.67
CA SER A 98 -3.70 17.12 -1.89
C SER A 98 -2.70 18.19 -2.35
N SER A 99 -1.84 18.70 -1.46
CA SER A 99 -0.80 19.68 -1.82
C SER A 99 0.41 19.01 -2.50
N VAL A 100 0.53 17.69 -2.42
CA VAL A 100 1.59 16.93 -3.09
C VAL A 100 1.23 16.75 -4.57
N SER A 101 2.19 17.03 -5.46
CA SER A 101 2.03 16.88 -6.91
C SER A 101 3.35 16.45 -7.58
N PRO A 102 3.36 15.42 -8.45
CA PRO A 102 2.26 14.48 -8.70
C PRO A 102 2.13 13.48 -7.54
N ARG A 103 0.93 13.34 -6.99
CA ARG A 103 0.68 12.47 -5.82
C ARG A 103 0.27 11.04 -6.18
N TRP A 104 -0.39 10.84 -7.32
CA TRP A 104 -0.97 9.54 -7.67
C TRP A 104 -0.11 8.78 -8.68
N ASP A 105 0.37 9.46 -9.73
CA ASP A 105 1.11 8.86 -10.85
C ASP A 105 2.61 8.72 -10.62
N ARG A 106 3.13 9.19 -9.46
CA ARG A 106 4.55 9.10 -9.15
C ARG A 106 4.93 7.66 -8.79
N PRO A 107 6.01 7.09 -9.37
CA PRO A 107 6.61 5.85 -8.87
C PRO A 107 6.98 5.96 -7.39
N ILE A 108 6.42 5.09 -6.54
CA ILE A 108 6.56 5.22 -5.08
C ILE A 108 6.77 3.89 -4.34
N VAL A 109 6.48 2.75 -4.97
CA VAL A 109 6.65 1.41 -4.39
C VAL A 109 7.09 0.43 -5.47
N VAL A 110 7.82 -0.62 -5.08
CA VAL A 110 8.09 -1.79 -5.91
C VAL A 110 7.40 -3.00 -5.28
N VAL A 111 6.51 -3.67 -6.02
CA VAL A 111 5.85 -4.90 -5.54
C VAL A 111 6.10 -6.04 -6.51
N GLY A 112 6.60 -7.17 -6.01
CA GLY A 112 6.97 -8.32 -6.83
C GLY A 112 7.89 -7.97 -8.01
N GLY A 113 8.91 -7.14 -7.75
CA GLY A 113 9.87 -6.67 -8.73
C GLY A 113 9.35 -5.60 -9.70
N ARG A 114 8.12 -5.11 -9.54
CA ARG A 114 7.51 -4.13 -10.44
C ARG A 114 7.33 -2.78 -9.75
N THR A 115 7.93 -1.75 -10.32
CA THR A 115 7.70 -0.36 -9.88
C THR A 115 6.26 0.05 -10.18
N ALA A 116 5.61 0.66 -9.20
CA ALA A 116 4.23 1.13 -9.28
C ALA A 116 4.04 2.49 -8.60
N SER A 117 3.12 3.26 -9.14
CA SER A 117 2.52 4.44 -8.51
C SER A 117 1.27 4.05 -7.68
N LEU A 118 0.68 5.01 -6.96
CA LEU A 118 -0.57 4.76 -6.24
C LEU A 118 -1.73 4.51 -7.21
N ASP A 119 -1.75 5.24 -8.34
CA ASP A 119 -2.77 5.05 -9.39
C ASP A 119 -2.67 3.66 -10.03
N ASP A 120 -1.44 3.19 -10.30
CA ASP A 120 -1.20 1.84 -10.85
C ASP A 120 -1.75 0.75 -9.93
N ILE A 121 -1.54 0.87 -8.62
CA ILE A 121 -2.04 -0.11 -7.64
C ILE A 121 -3.56 -0.02 -7.51
N GLU A 122 -4.11 1.20 -7.49
CA GLU A 122 -5.54 1.41 -7.34
C GLU A 122 -6.33 0.86 -8.53
N HIS A 123 -6.02 1.30 -9.76
CA HIS A 123 -6.73 0.87 -10.95
C HIS A 123 -6.32 -0.52 -11.41
N GLY A 124 -5.06 -0.91 -11.19
CA GLY A 124 -4.57 -2.20 -11.63
C GLY A 124 -4.97 -3.37 -10.73
N ALA A 125 -5.12 -3.13 -9.42
CA ALA A 125 -5.47 -4.18 -8.48
C ALA A 125 -6.78 -3.90 -7.73
N ILE A 126 -6.86 -2.80 -6.97
CA ILE A 126 -7.90 -2.61 -5.94
C ILE A 126 -9.28 -2.32 -6.55
N ARG A 127 -9.34 -1.45 -7.55
CA ARG A 127 -10.54 -0.97 -8.24
C ARG A 127 -10.61 -1.47 -9.68
N SER A 128 -9.90 -2.56 -9.98
CA SER A 128 -9.75 -3.05 -11.34
C SER A 128 -11.12 -3.29 -11.98
N ASP A 129 -11.45 -2.46 -12.97
CA ASP A 129 -12.57 -2.69 -13.88
C ASP A 129 -12.18 -3.92 -14.73
N PRO A 130 -13.06 -4.92 -14.91
CA PRO A 130 -12.82 -6.03 -15.85
C PRO A 130 -12.38 -5.61 -17.26
N LYS A 131 -12.59 -4.33 -17.65
CA LYS A 131 -12.13 -3.74 -18.92
C LYS A 131 -10.70 -3.18 -18.90
N ASN A 132 -10.13 -2.98 -17.72
CA ASN A 132 -8.74 -2.60 -17.53
C ASN A 132 -8.12 -3.43 -16.40
N PRO A 133 -8.08 -4.78 -16.55
CA PRO A 133 -7.28 -5.61 -15.65
C PRO A 133 -5.83 -5.14 -15.74
N MET A 134 -4.99 -5.46 -14.75
CA MET A 134 -3.53 -5.43 -14.91
C MET A 134 -3.10 -6.34 -16.06
N SER A 135 -3.29 -5.87 -17.28
CA SER A 135 -3.01 -6.49 -18.56
C SER A 135 -2.49 -5.39 -19.47
N GLY A 136 -1.22 -5.02 -19.27
CA GLY A 136 -0.44 -4.05 -20.07
C GLY A 136 -0.80 -2.58 -19.74
N THR A 137 0.10 -1.63 -19.56
CA THR A 137 1.49 -1.48 -19.96
C THR A 137 2.16 -0.40 -19.09
N LEU A 138 3.30 -0.77 -18.50
CA LEU A 138 4.56 -0.05 -18.25
C LEU A 138 4.58 1.49 -18.04
N VAL A 139 5.17 1.93 -16.93
CA VAL A 139 5.82 3.27 -16.81
C VAL A 139 7.11 3.38 -17.65
N GLY A 140 7.54 2.27 -18.28
CA GLY A 140 8.64 2.23 -19.25
C GLY A 140 8.27 2.58 -20.70
N ASP A 141 6.98 2.67 -21.04
CA ASP A 141 6.51 2.89 -22.42
C ASP A 141 5.95 4.29 -22.66
N ARG A 142 6.12 5.21 -21.72
CA ARG A 142 5.67 6.61 -21.83
C ARG A 142 6.87 7.53 -22.06
N MET A 143 7.57 7.31 -23.17
CA MET A 143 8.62 8.20 -23.67
C MET A 143 8.41 8.47 -25.16
N ASP A 144 7.41 9.31 -25.44
CA ASP A 144 7.31 10.16 -26.63
C ASP A 144 6.21 11.23 -26.46
#